data_AF-A0A522YS25-F1
#
_entry.id   AF-A0A522YS25-F1
#
_cell.length_a   1.000
_cell.length_b   1.000
_cell.length_c   1.000
_cell.angle_alpha   90.00
_cell.angle_beta   90.00
_cell.angle_gamma   90.00
#
_symmetry.space_group_name_H-M   'P 1'
#
loop_
_entity.id
_entity.type
_entity.pdbx_description
1 polymer ?
#
loop_
_entity_poly.entity_id
_entity_poly.type
_entity_poly.pdbx_seq_one_letter_code
_entity_poly.pdbx_strand_id
1 'polypeptide(L)'
;MENTYHVGKLTEALVAANMGGASDPYELAAKTIRQTAQVALRALPTWDPASDLVVEEAVRGGLQAMLMADLDLARGGVVTLCELGDMAQDLGRDPTDTLMAALRGMASIRRLVPPEQMSRLHRAIEASYMGAGEAFAGLLRAAAVSGTPTGAAYTA
;
A
#
# COMPACT_ATOMS: atom_id res chain seq x y z
N MET A 1 4.64 5.84 22.28
CA MET A 1 5.57 4.88 21.64
C MET A 1 5.72 5.30 20.19
N GLU A 2 6.73 6.12 19.89
CA GLU A 2 7.04 6.67 18.57
C GLU A 2 8.04 5.74 17.87
N ASN A 3 7.58 4.65 17.27
CA ASN A 3 8.43 3.82 16.40
C ASN A 3 7.73 3.36 15.12
N THR A 4 6.66 4.07 14.74
CA THR A 4 5.77 3.69 13.64
C THR A 4 6.18 4.30 12.30
N TYR A 5 7.26 5.10 12.25
CA TYR A 5 7.57 6.00 11.13
C TYR A 5 8.60 5.48 10.10
N HIS A 6 9.08 4.23 10.22
CA HIS A 6 10.27 3.81 9.47
C HIS A 6 10.01 2.95 8.22
N VAL A 7 9.02 2.05 8.23
CA VAL A 7 8.83 1.11 7.11
C VAL A 7 8.43 1.84 5.84
N GLY A 8 7.39 2.68 5.87
CA GLY A 8 6.93 3.39 4.67
C GLY A 8 7.98 4.31 4.06
N LYS A 9 8.65 5.14 4.88
CA LYS A 9 9.73 6.03 4.40
C LYS A 9 10.93 5.26 3.85
N LEU A 10 11.28 4.12 4.47
CA LEU A 10 12.35 3.26 3.98
C LEU A 10 11.95 2.65 2.63
N THR A 11 10.74 2.10 2.52
CA THR A 11 10.25 1.53 1.25
C THR A 11 10.21 2.57 0.15
N GLU A 12 9.70 3.77 0.43
CA GLU A 12 9.69 4.90 -0.51
C GLU A 12 11.10 5.21 -1.02
N ALA A 13 12.07 5.36 -0.11
CA ALA A 13 13.46 5.65 -0.48
C ALA A 13 14.12 4.52 -1.29
N LEU A 14 13.88 3.26 -0.92
CA LEU A 14 14.44 2.11 -1.64
C LEU A 14 13.84 1.95 -3.04
N VAL A 15 12.52 2.14 -3.19
CA VAL A 15 11.87 2.12 -4.49
C VAL A 15 12.39 3.27 -5.35
N ALA A 16 12.43 4.49 -4.82
CA ALA A 16 12.95 5.65 -5.53
C ALA A 16 14.40 5.47 -5.99
N ALA A 17 15.27 4.89 -5.14
CA ALA A 17 16.68 4.69 -5.45
C ALA A 17 16.91 3.63 -6.55
N ASN A 18 16.08 2.58 -6.59
CA ASN A 18 16.32 1.43 -7.46
C ASN A 18 15.60 1.52 -8.81
N MET A 19 14.56 2.36 -8.95
CA MET A 19 13.77 2.44 -10.19
C MET A 19 14.52 3.02 -11.40
N GLY A 20 15.55 3.84 -11.17
CA GLY A 20 16.33 4.46 -12.24
C GLY A 20 17.04 3.44 -13.12
N GLY A 21 16.58 3.27 -14.36
CA GLY A 21 17.21 2.37 -15.34
C GLY A 21 16.76 0.90 -15.29
N ALA A 22 15.72 0.58 -14.51
CA ALA A 22 15.14 -0.76 -14.48
C ALA A 22 14.39 -1.10 -15.78
N SER A 23 14.50 -2.35 -16.23
CA SER A 23 13.77 -2.83 -17.42
C SER A 23 12.26 -2.95 -17.19
N ASP A 24 11.85 -3.31 -15.97
CA ASP A 24 10.47 -3.22 -15.51
C ASP A 24 10.43 -2.52 -14.13
N PRO A 25 10.13 -1.21 -14.08
CA PRO A 25 10.08 -0.46 -12.83
C PRO A 25 8.93 -0.90 -11.91
N TYR A 26 7.86 -1.48 -12.44
CA TYR A 26 6.70 -1.92 -11.64
C TYR A 26 7.02 -3.20 -10.88
N GLU A 27 7.63 -4.18 -11.57
CA GLU A 27 8.07 -5.42 -10.94
C GLU A 27 9.13 -5.16 -9.88
N LEU A 28 10.10 -4.28 -10.17
CA LEU A 28 11.11 -3.87 -9.22
C LEU A 28 10.50 -3.21 -7.97
N ALA A 29 9.56 -2.27 -8.16
CA ALA A 29 8.89 -1.60 -7.05
C ALA A 29 8.13 -2.60 -6.18
N ALA A 30 7.34 -3.49 -6.79
CA ALA A 30 6.58 -4.51 -6.08
C ALA A 30 7.49 -5.48 -5.28
N LYS A 31 8.58 -5.95 -5.89
CA LYS A 31 9.59 -6.78 -5.20
C LYS A 31 10.26 -6.05 -4.04
N THR A 32 10.55 -4.76 -4.20
CA THR A 32 11.14 -3.93 -3.14
C THR A 32 10.17 -3.74 -1.98
N ILE A 33 8.87 -3.51 -2.26
CA ILE A 33 7.81 -3.46 -1.25
C ILE A 33 7.74 -4.79 -0.50
N ARG A 34 7.65 -5.92 -1.23
CA ARG A 34 7.64 -7.28 -0.65
C ARG A 34 8.85 -7.51 0.26
N GLN A 35 10.06 -7.24 -0.22
CA GLN A 35 11.28 -7.47 0.55
C GLN A 35 11.31 -6.61 1.82
N THR A 36 10.92 -5.34 1.73
CA THR A 36 10.91 -4.44 2.89
C THR A 36 9.89 -4.90 3.93
N ALA A 37 8.67 -5.25 3.50
CA ALA A 37 7.64 -5.81 4.37
C ALA A 37 8.10 -7.13 4.99
N GLN A 38 8.67 -8.04 4.20
CA GLN A 38 9.14 -9.34 4.67
C GLN A 38 10.24 -9.22 5.73
N VAL A 39 11.21 -8.33 5.54
CA VAL A 39 12.27 -8.07 6.52
C VAL A 39 11.68 -7.50 7.82
N ALA A 40 10.79 -6.52 7.72
CA ALA A 40 10.15 -5.93 8.89
C ALA A 40 9.25 -6.93 9.63
N LEU A 41 8.48 -7.74 8.91
CA LEU A 41 7.61 -8.78 9.48
C LEU A 41 8.38 -9.86 10.22
N ARG A 42 9.58 -10.23 9.76
CA ARG A 42 10.45 -11.20 10.45
C ARG A 42 10.98 -10.69 11.80
N ALA A 43 10.96 -9.38 12.03
CA ALA A 43 11.33 -8.78 13.30
C ALA A 43 10.15 -8.74 14.30
N LEU A 44 8.94 -9.10 13.88
CA LEU A 44 7.74 -9.09 14.70
C LEU A 44 7.28 -10.53 15.03
N PRO A 45 6.68 -10.75 16.21
CA PRO A 45 5.91 -11.97 16.47
C PRO A 45 4.75 -12.10 15.47
N THR A 46 4.43 -13.32 15.04
CA THR A 46 3.38 -13.58 14.03
C THR A 46 1.99 -13.10 14.44
N TRP A 47 1.71 -13.02 15.75
CA TRP A 47 0.45 -12.57 16.34
C TRP A 47 0.40 -11.06 16.64
N ASP A 48 1.48 -10.32 16.32
CA ASP A 48 1.53 -8.89 16.61
C ASP A 48 0.58 -8.11 15.68
N PRO A 49 -0.38 -7.33 16.22
CA PRO A 49 -1.27 -6.50 15.41
C PRO A 49 -0.54 -5.43 14.58
N ALA A 50 0.70 -5.10 14.92
CA ALA A 50 1.54 -4.21 14.11
C ALA A 50 1.95 -4.84 12.77
N SER A 51 1.77 -6.15 12.57
CA SER A 51 2.16 -6.83 11.34
C SER A 51 1.37 -6.37 10.11
N ASP A 52 0.06 -6.12 10.26
CA ASP A 52 -0.75 -5.55 9.17
C ASP A 52 -0.30 -4.12 8.84
N LEU A 53 0.04 -3.35 9.87
CA LEU A 53 0.52 -1.98 9.69
C LEU A 53 1.85 -1.94 8.92
N VAL A 54 2.73 -2.93 9.11
CA VAL A 54 3.97 -3.04 8.31
C VAL A 54 3.67 -3.19 6.82
N VAL A 55 2.69 -4.03 6.46
CA VAL A 55 2.29 -4.23 5.05
C VAL A 55 1.66 -2.95 4.50
N GLU A 56 0.75 -2.33 5.25
CA GLU A 56 0.11 -1.07 4.89
C GLU A 56 1.14 0.05 4.62
N GLU A 57 2.10 0.22 5.54
CA GLU A 57 3.15 1.23 5.46
C GLU A 57 4.08 0.99 4.28
N ALA A 58 4.53 -0.25 4.06
CA ALA A 58 5.40 -0.60 2.94
C ALA A 58 4.72 -0.31 1.59
N VAL A 59 3.45 -0.73 1.45
CA VAL A 59 2.67 -0.49 0.24
C VAL A 59 2.47 1.01 0.00
N ARG A 60 2.11 1.76 1.04
CA ARG A 60 1.95 3.21 0.96
C ARG A 60 3.22 3.89 0.46
N GLY A 61 4.37 3.59 1.07
CA GLY A 61 5.65 4.19 0.69
C GLY A 61 6.08 3.84 -0.73
N GLY A 62 5.91 2.57 -1.12
CA GLY A 62 6.24 2.13 -2.48
C GLY A 62 5.38 2.79 -3.56
N LEU A 63 4.07 2.94 -3.33
CA LEU A 63 3.18 3.66 -4.25
C LEU A 63 3.45 5.16 -4.28
N GLN A 64 3.83 5.77 -3.15
CA GLN A 64 4.26 7.17 -3.14
C GLN A 64 5.51 7.37 -4.01
N ALA A 65 6.49 6.48 -3.92
CA ALA A 65 7.67 6.52 -4.79
C ALA A 65 7.31 6.34 -6.28
N MET A 66 6.41 5.39 -6.60
CA MET A 66 5.94 5.21 -7.97
C MET A 66 5.19 6.45 -8.49
N LEU A 67 4.36 7.09 -7.66
CA LEU A 67 3.66 8.32 -8.00
C LEU A 67 4.65 9.47 -8.27
N MET A 68 5.68 9.63 -7.45
CA MET A 68 6.71 10.64 -7.65
C MET A 68 7.53 10.43 -8.93
N ALA A 69 7.65 9.17 -9.39
CA ALA A 69 8.28 8.81 -10.65
C ALA A 69 7.32 8.82 -11.85
N ASP A 70 6.09 9.33 -11.69
CA ASP A 70 5.04 9.42 -12.71
C ASP A 70 4.70 8.06 -13.36
N LEU A 71 4.75 6.99 -12.57
CA LEU A 71 4.38 5.64 -13.01
C LEU A 71 2.89 5.37 -12.86
N ASP A 72 2.36 4.44 -13.66
CA ASP A 72 0.96 4.03 -13.59
C ASP A 72 0.67 3.19 -12.35
N LEU A 73 0.01 3.81 -11.36
CA LEU A 73 -0.36 3.16 -10.10
C LEU A 73 -1.29 1.97 -10.30
N ALA A 74 -2.09 1.90 -11.38
CA ALA A 74 -2.97 0.76 -11.61
C ALA A 74 -2.17 -0.51 -11.87
N ARG A 75 -1.16 -0.43 -12.75
CA ARG A 75 -0.24 -1.55 -13.01
C ARG A 75 0.61 -1.85 -11.78
N GLY A 76 1.21 -0.83 -11.17
CA GLY A 76 2.06 -1.00 -9.97
C GLY A 76 1.31 -1.64 -8.81
N GLY A 77 0.06 -1.22 -8.56
CA GLY A 77 -0.79 -1.76 -7.51
C GLY A 77 -1.10 -3.24 -7.71
N VAL A 78 -1.53 -3.66 -8.90
CA VAL A 78 -1.84 -5.07 -9.18
C VAL A 78 -0.61 -5.95 -9.02
N VAL A 79 0.54 -5.54 -9.57
CA VAL A 79 1.80 -6.30 -9.42
C VAL A 79 2.21 -6.39 -7.94
N THR A 80 1.99 -5.31 -7.17
CA THR A 80 2.24 -5.31 -5.72
C THR A 80 1.34 -6.30 -4.98
N LEU A 81 0.04 -6.38 -5.30
CA LEU A 81 -0.85 -7.36 -4.68
C LEU A 81 -0.43 -8.80 -4.99
N CYS A 82 0.05 -9.06 -6.21
CA CYS A 82 0.56 -10.38 -6.58
C CYS A 82 1.75 -10.78 -5.72
N GLU A 83 2.77 -9.91 -5.64
CA GLU A 83 3.98 -10.14 -4.84
C GLU A 83 3.67 -10.31 -3.34
N LEU A 84 2.69 -9.57 -2.81
CA LEU A 84 2.28 -9.70 -1.41
C LEU A 84 1.45 -10.96 -1.13
N GLY A 85 0.69 -11.44 -2.10
CA GLY A 85 0.03 -12.74 -2.04
C GLY A 85 1.05 -13.87 -1.90
N ASP A 86 2.09 -13.86 -2.73
CA ASP A 86 3.21 -14.82 -2.64
C ASP A 86 3.96 -14.69 -1.31
N MET A 87 4.21 -13.44 -0.86
CA MET A 87 4.85 -13.19 0.43
C MET A 87 4.04 -13.76 1.60
N ALA A 88 2.70 -13.66 1.56
CA ALA A 88 1.84 -14.21 2.59
C ALA A 88 2.01 -15.74 2.69
N GLN A 89 2.05 -16.42 1.53
CA GLN A 89 2.30 -17.87 1.47
C GLN A 89 3.68 -18.23 2.04
N ASP A 90 4.74 -17.52 1.63
CA ASP A 90 6.11 -17.75 2.11
C ASP A 90 6.25 -17.62 3.63
N LEU A 91 5.49 -16.71 4.23
CA LEU A 91 5.53 -16.42 5.67
C LEU A 91 4.47 -17.21 6.46
N GLY A 92 3.65 -18.04 5.81
CA GLY A 92 2.55 -18.75 6.45
C GLY A 92 1.47 -17.84 7.05
N ARG A 93 1.31 -16.63 6.48
CA ARG A 93 0.26 -15.67 6.86
C ARG A 93 -1.01 -15.93 6.05
N ASP A 94 -2.14 -15.47 6.57
CA ASP A 94 -3.38 -15.44 5.81
C ASP A 94 -3.25 -14.48 4.61
N PRO A 95 -3.44 -14.96 3.35
CA PRO A 95 -3.35 -14.10 2.18
C PRO A 95 -4.43 -13.02 2.14
N THR A 96 -5.64 -13.31 2.63
CA THR A 96 -6.76 -12.35 2.63
C THR A 96 -6.45 -11.16 3.53
N ASP A 97 -5.98 -11.43 4.75
CA ASP A 97 -5.60 -10.37 5.70
C ASP A 97 -4.44 -9.53 5.16
N THR A 98 -3.44 -10.19 4.56
CA THR A 98 -2.28 -9.51 3.96
C THR A 98 -2.69 -8.61 2.80
N LEU A 99 -3.56 -9.09 1.89
CA LEU A 99 -4.08 -8.29 0.78
C LEU A 99 -4.98 -7.16 1.28
N MET A 100 -5.79 -7.38 2.32
CA MET A 100 -6.60 -6.32 2.93
C MET A 100 -5.73 -5.22 3.53
N ALA A 101 -4.62 -5.56 4.20
CA ALA A 101 -3.64 -4.58 4.68
C ALA A 101 -2.99 -3.80 3.53
N ALA A 102 -2.66 -4.48 2.43
CA ALA A 102 -2.14 -3.83 1.23
C ALA A 102 -3.15 -2.85 0.60
N LEU A 103 -4.43 -3.24 0.51
CA LEU A 103 -5.50 -2.38 0.02
C LEU A 103 -5.71 -1.14 0.91
N ARG A 104 -5.55 -1.26 2.24
CA ARG A 104 -5.53 -0.09 3.15
C ARG A 104 -4.37 0.85 2.82
N GLY A 105 -3.18 0.30 2.58
CA GLY A 105 -2.00 1.06 2.13
C GLY A 105 -2.26 1.82 0.83
N MET A 106 -2.85 1.16 -0.15
CA MET A 106 -3.27 1.78 -1.42
C MET A 106 -4.33 2.88 -1.22
N ALA A 107 -5.31 2.65 -0.34
CA ALA A 107 -6.38 3.62 -0.12
C ALA A 107 -5.86 4.86 0.63
N SER A 108 -4.84 4.71 1.47
CA SER A 108 -4.27 5.79 2.28
C SER A 108 -3.65 6.91 1.44
N ILE A 109 -3.14 6.60 0.24
CA ILE A 109 -2.54 7.61 -0.66
C ILE A 109 -3.57 8.37 -1.50
N ARG A 110 -4.88 8.09 -1.33
CA ARG A 110 -5.94 8.69 -2.15
C ARG A 110 -5.84 10.21 -2.30
N ARG A 111 -5.43 10.92 -1.24
CA ARG A 111 -5.33 12.39 -1.26
C ARG A 111 -4.22 12.92 -2.16
N LEU A 112 -3.25 12.07 -2.49
CA LEU A 112 -2.10 12.41 -3.33
C LEU A 112 -2.33 12.04 -4.80
N VAL A 113 -3.34 11.20 -5.08
CA VAL A 113 -3.56 10.60 -6.39
C VAL A 113 -4.75 11.27 -7.10
N PRO A 114 -4.62 11.65 -8.39
CA PRO A 114 -5.74 12.14 -9.18
C PRO A 114 -6.92 11.13 -9.20
N PRO A 115 -8.18 11.58 -9.10
CA PRO A 115 -9.35 10.70 -9.06
C PRO A 115 -9.42 9.69 -10.21
N GLU A 116 -8.93 10.04 -11.40
CA GLU A 116 -8.91 9.21 -12.60
C GLU A 116 -7.89 8.06 -12.47
N GLN A 117 -6.71 8.33 -11.88
CA GLN A 117 -5.73 7.28 -11.58
C GLN A 117 -6.26 6.35 -10.50
N MET A 118 -6.87 6.89 -9.44
CA MET A 118 -7.47 6.07 -8.38
C MET A 118 -8.61 5.18 -8.92
N SER A 119 -9.42 5.71 -9.82
CA SER A 119 -10.49 4.95 -10.50
C SER A 119 -9.94 3.88 -11.45
N ARG A 120 -8.77 4.10 -12.05
CA ARG A 120 -8.06 3.06 -12.83
C ARG A 120 -7.52 1.96 -11.93
N LEU A 121 -6.89 2.32 -10.81
CA LEU A 121 -6.42 1.36 -9.82
C LEU A 121 -7.56 0.49 -9.29
N HIS A 122 -8.69 1.09 -8.88
CA HIS A 122 -9.87 0.35 -8.45
C HIS A 122 -10.36 -0.67 -9.50
N ARG A 123 -10.48 -0.25 -10.76
CA ARG A 123 -10.89 -1.14 -11.86
C ARG A 123 -9.87 -2.25 -12.14
N ALA A 124 -8.58 -1.95 -12.04
CA ALA A 124 -7.53 -2.94 -12.23
C ALA A 124 -7.55 -3.99 -11.11
N ILE A 125 -7.74 -3.58 -9.85
CA ILE A 125 -7.88 -4.48 -8.70
C ILE A 125 -9.08 -5.40 -8.91
N GLU A 126 -10.26 -4.86 -9.25
CA GLU A 126 -11.46 -5.69 -9.49
C GLU A 126 -11.27 -6.70 -10.63
N ALA A 127 -10.61 -6.27 -11.72
CA ALA A 127 -10.34 -7.15 -12.85
C ALA A 127 -9.37 -8.30 -12.52
N SER A 128 -8.43 -8.08 -11.60
CA SER A 128 -7.45 -9.09 -11.20
C SER A 128 -7.91 -9.94 -10.01
N TYR A 129 -8.73 -9.39 -9.12
CA TYR A 129 -9.17 -10.01 -7.88
C TYR A 129 -10.67 -9.72 -7.68
N MET A 130 -11.51 -10.69 -8.06
CA MET A 130 -12.97 -10.55 -7.95
C MET A 130 -13.39 -10.20 -6.51
N GLY A 131 -14.17 -9.12 -6.35
CA GLY A 131 -14.66 -8.64 -5.05
C GLY A 131 -13.65 -7.80 -4.24
N ALA A 132 -12.36 -7.80 -4.60
CA ALA A 132 -11.37 -6.95 -3.93
C ALA A 132 -11.53 -5.47 -4.29
N GLY A 133 -12.10 -5.16 -5.46
CA GLY A 133 -12.44 -3.79 -5.84
C GLY A 133 -13.53 -3.22 -4.96
N GLU A 134 -14.57 -4.00 -4.62
CA GLU A 134 -15.61 -3.57 -3.69
C GLU A 134 -15.05 -3.27 -2.29
N ALA A 135 -14.18 -4.15 -1.79
CA ALA A 135 -13.48 -3.94 -0.53
C ALA A 135 -12.63 -2.66 -0.57
N PHE A 136 -11.87 -2.47 -1.65
CA PHE A 136 -11.07 -1.27 -1.87
C PHE A 136 -11.93 0.01 -1.95
N ALA A 137 -13.07 -0.02 -2.65
CA ALA A 137 -14.01 1.09 -2.71
C ALA A 137 -14.59 1.42 -1.33
N GLY A 138 -14.85 0.41 -0.49
CA GLY A 138 -15.21 0.58 0.91
C GLY A 138 -14.15 1.36 1.70
N LEU A 139 -12.88 0.99 1.55
CA LEU A 139 -11.75 1.67 2.18
C LEU A 139 -11.61 3.11 1.69
N LEU A 140 -11.76 3.36 0.37
CA LEU A 140 -11.73 4.71 -0.19
C LEU A 140 -12.85 5.59 0.38
N ARG A 141 -14.06 5.06 0.56
CA ARG A 141 -15.19 5.78 1.19
C ARG A 141 -14.89 6.09 2.66
N ALA A 142 -14.40 5.12 3.42
CA ALA A 142 -14.04 5.33 4.83
C ALA A 142 -12.97 6.42 5.00
N ALA A 143 -11.95 6.43 4.13
CA ALA A 143 -10.91 7.45 4.12
C ALA A 143 -11.41 8.86 3.72
N ALA A 144 -12.57 8.95 3.06
CA ALA A 144 -13.22 10.24 2.74
C ALA A 144 -13.84 10.89 3.98
N VAL A 145 -14.47 10.07 4.83
CA VAL A 145 -15.25 10.51 5.98
C VAL A 145 -14.35 11.04 7.10
N SER A 146 -13.19 10.43 7.31
CA SER A 146 -12.16 10.86 8.25
C SER A 146 -11.37 12.13 7.81
N GLY A 147 -11.78 12.78 6.72
CA GLY A 147 -11.21 14.02 6.21
C GLY A 147 -11.97 15.30 6.53
N THR A 148 -13.01 15.24 7.38
CA THR A 148 -13.62 16.47 7.90
C THR A 148 -12.63 17.16 8.86
N PRO A 149 -12.27 18.44 8.64
CA PRO A 149 -11.59 19.18 9.69
C PRO A 149 -12.57 19.26 10.86
N THR A 150 -12.18 18.74 12.02
CA THR A 150 -12.83 19.04 13.29
C THR A 150 -12.53 20.51 13.64
N GLY A 151 -13.02 21.44 12.83
CA GLY A 151 -13.28 22.81 13.19
C GLY A 151 -14.57 22.85 13.99
N ALA A 152 -14.58 22.19 15.15
CA ALA A 152 -15.58 22.47 16.15
C ALA A 152 -15.26 23.87 16.68
N ALA A 153 -16.11 24.81 16.29
CA ALA A 153 -16.26 26.09 16.92
C ALA A 153 -16.15 25.95 18.45
N TYR A 154 -15.20 26.66 19.05
CA TYR A 154 -15.43 27.25 20.35
C TYR A 154 -15.47 28.75 20.14
N THR A 155 -16.69 29.26 20.22
CA THR A 155 -17.07 30.65 20.34
C THR A 155 -16.33 31.31 21.49
N ALA A 156 -16.03 32.60 21.29
CA ALA A 156 -15.53 33.54 22.28
C ALA A 156 -16.43 33.64 23.53
#